data_AF-A0A1G1D866-F1
#
_entry.id   AF-A0A1G1D866-F1
#
_cell.length_a   1.000
_cell.length_b   1.000
_cell.length_c   1.000
_cell.angle_alpha   90.00
_cell.angle_beta   90.00
_cell.angle_gamma   90.00
#
_symmetry.space_group_name_H-M   'P 1'
#
loop_
_entity.id
_entity.type
_entity.pdbx_description
1 polymer ?
#
loop_
_entity_poly.entity_id
_entity_poly.type
_entity_poly.pdbx_seq_one_letter_code
_entity_poly.pdbx_strand_id
1 'polypeptide(L)'
;MKRFIDKGTTQKLIIDKGLKQKLIDPKLVAKALGAEDAGVKIDARQGPIALFTLRQFIMDRLLSTGGRPKLKGTNEKRDKISFFRGDREKLKAIGEYYKEAEGIKVSLSQIASALIHADLSKIDIPKRKLKAHSVSE
;
A
#
# COMPACT_ATOMS: atom_id res chain seq x y z
N MET A 1 49.71 -11.03 3.78
CA MET A 1 48.69 -10.14 3.18
C MET A 1 48.80 -10.17 1.67
N LYS A 2 47.84 -10.76 0.95
CA LYS A 2 47.84 -10.78 -0.53
C LYS A 2 46.67 -9.93 -1.03
N ARG A 3 46.98 -8.85 -1.76
CA ARG A 3 46.03 -7.93 -2.39
C ARG A 3 45.59 -8.55 -3.72
N PHE A 4 44.29 -8.76 -3.89
CA PHE A 4 43.74 -9.08 -5.22
C PHE A 4 43.58 -7.77 -6.00
N ILE A 5 44.20 -7.68 -7.18
CA ILE A 5 44.01 -6.57 -8.12
C ILE A 5 43.43 -7.19 -9.40
N ASP A 6 42.15 -6.94 -9.67
CA ASP A 6 41.47 -7.30 -10.92
C ASP A 6 41.76 -6.22 -11.97
N LYS A 7 42.27 -6.61 -13.15
CA LYS A 7 42.64 -5.71 -14.27
C LYS A 7 41.88 -6.06 -15.56
N GLY A 8 40.63 -6.53 -15.46
CA GLY A 8 39.79 -6.85 -16.62
C GLY A 8 38.79 -5.75 -16.98
N THR A 9 38.75 -5.33 -18.24
CA THR A 9 37.82 -4.33 -18.82
C THR A 9 36.48 -4.96 -19.26
N THR A 10 35.98 -5.95 -18.54
CA THR A 10 34.72 -6.63 -18.88
C THR A 10 33.93 -6.86 -17.61
N GLN A 11 32.78 -6.19 -17.49
CA GLN A 11 31.86 -6.39 -16.39
C GLN A 11 31.45 -7.87 -16.33
N LYS A 12 31.75 -8.55 -15.21
CA LYS A 12 31.32 -9.94 -14.97
C LYS A 12 29.79 -9.94 -14.87
N LEU A 13 29.12 -10.55 -15.83
CA LEU A 13 27.67 -10.74 -15.84
C LEU A 13 27.30 -11.70 -14.68
N ILE A 14 26.65 -11.18 -13.64
CA ILE A 14 26.12 -12.02 -12.55
C ILE A 14 24.82 -12.65 -13.07
N ILE A 15 24.87 -13.92 -13.43
CA ILE A 15 23.69 -14.70 -13.83
C ILE A 15 23.20 -15.46 -12.59
N ASP A 16 21.94 -15.23 -12.21
CA ASP A 16 21.28 -16.02 -11.17
C ASP A 16 21.13 -17.48 -11.62
N LYS A 17 21.87 -18.37 -10.95
CA LYS A 17 21.83 -19.84 -11.15
C LYS A 17 20.97 -20.53 -10.08
N GLY A 18 20.23 -19.79 -9.26
CA GLY A 18 19.34 -20.34 -8.26
C GLY A 18 18.33 -21.32 -8.87
N LEU A 19 18.02 -22.39 -8.14
CA LEU A 19 16.93 -23.28 -8.51
C LEU A 19 15.64 -22.45 -8.56
N LYS A 20 15.11 -22.22 -9.76
CA LYS A 20 13.79 -21.60 -9.94
C LYS A 20 12.81 -22.40 -9.08
N GLN A 21 12.19 -21.75 -8.09
CA GLN A 21 11.16 -22.39 -7.28
C GLN A 21 10.11 -22.98 -8.24
N LYS A 22 9.80 -24.28 -8.08
CA LYS A 22 8.78 -24.91 -8.90
C LYS A 22 7.46 -24.21 -8.63
N LEU A 23 6.88 -23.64 -9.69
CA LEU A 23 5.50 -23.18 -9.65
C LEU A 23 4.62 -24.39 -9.33
N ILE A 24 3.92 -24.33 -8.19
CA ILE A 24 2.97 -25.37 -7.79
C ILE A 24 1.70 -25.16 -8.62
N ASP A 25 1.20 -26.23 -9.25
CA ASP A 25 -0.09 -26.18 -9.94
C ASP A 25 -1.22 -25.89 -8.93
N PRO A 26 -1.97 -24.80 -9.09
CA PRO A 26 -3.10 -24.46 -8.21
C PRO A 26 -4.13 -25.59 -8.08
N LYS A 27 -4.27 -26.46 -9.10
CA LYS A 27 -5.18 -27.62 -9.04
C LYS A 27 -4.77 -28.65 -7.98
N LEU A 28 -3.47 -28.84 -7.77
CA LEU A 28 -2.96 -29.74 -6.72
C LEU A 28 -3.29 -29.19 -5.34
N VAL A 29 -3.16 -27.87 -5.16
CA VAL A 29 -3.52 -27.17 -3.92
C VAL A 29 -5.02 -27.27 -3.67
N ALA A 30 -5.85 -27.02 -4.69
CA ALA A 30 -7.30 -27.12 -4.58
C ALA A 30 -7.74 -28.53 -4.15
N LYS A 31 -7.17 -29.58 -4.77
CA LYS A 31 -7.47 -30.97 -4.42
C LYS A 31 -7.04 -31.32 -3.00
N ALA A 32 -5.85 -30.89 -2.57
CA ALA A 32 -5.33 -31.17 -1.24
C ALA A 32 -6.18 -30.51 -0.13
N LEU A 33 -6.78 -29.36 -0.44
CA LEU A 33 -7.61 -28.59 0.49
C LEU A 33 -9.11 -28.92 0.40
N GLY A 34 -9.52 -29.83 -0.49
CA GLY A 34 -10.94 -30.15 -0.72
C GLY A 34 -11.74 -28.96 -1.26
N ALA A 35 -11.10 -28.06 -2.00
CA ALA A 35 -11.75 -26.86 -2.52
C ALA A 35 -12.64 -27.20 -3.74
N GLU A 36 -13.82 -26.58 -3.78
CA GLU A 36 -14.76 -26.65 -4.90
C GLU A 36 -14.74 -25.36 -5.73
N ASP A 37 -15.04 -25.47 -7.03
CA ASP A 37 -15.08 -24.29 -7.92
C ASP A 37 -16.31 -23.44 -7.60
N ALA A 38 -16.09 -22.20 -7.19
CA ALA A 38 -17.16 -21.26 -6.87
C ALA A 38 -17.85 -20.68 -8.12
N GLY A 39 -17.33 -20.93 -9.34
CA GLY A 39 -17.88 -20.39 -10.60
C GLY A 39 -17.72 -18.88 -10.78
N VAL A 40 -17.15 -18.19 -9.78
CA VAL A 40 -16.89 -16.75 -9.81
C VAL A 40 -15.50 -16.51 -10.40
N LYS A 41 -15.45 -16.14 -11.69
CA LYS A 41 -14.24 -15.61 -12.31
C LYS A 41 -14.03 -14.18 -11.82
N ILE A 42 -13.19 -14.01 -10.80
CA ILE A 42 -12.72 -12.69 -10.41
C ILE A 42 -11.72 -12.24 -11.48
N ASP A 43 -12.15 -11.36 -12.40
CA ASP A 43 -11.23 -10.64 -13.29
C ASP A 43 -10.44 -9.63 -12.46
N ALA A 44 -9.51 -10.17 -11.69
CA ALA A 44 -8.57 -9.37 -10.96
C ALA A 44 -7.31 -9.31 -11.80
N ARG A 45 -7.13 -8.17 -12.48
CA ARG A 45 -5.81 -7.54 -12.50
C ARG A 45 -5.40 -7.33 -11.05
N GLN A 46 -4.96 -8.40 -10.38
CA GLN A 46 -4.62 -8.39 -8.97
C GLN A 46 -3.51 -7.37 -8.83
N GLY A 47 -3.84 -6.26 -8.16
CA GLY A 47 -2.81 -5.44 -7.56
C GLY A 47 -1.97 -6.32 -6.61
N PRO A 48 -0.81 -5.83 -6.17
CA PRO A 48 0.00 -6.54 -5.19
C PRO A 48 -0.88 -7.06 -4.04
N ILE A 49 -0.70 -8.32 -3.61
CA ILE A 49 -1.46 -8.91 -2.50
C ILE A 49 -1.46 -7.99 -1.26
N ALA A 50 -0.36 -7.26 -1.05
CA ALA A 50 -0.23 -6.23 -0.01
C ALA A 50 -1.35 -5.17 -0.03
N LEU A 51 -2.01 -4.94 -1.18
CA LEU A 51 -3.08 -3.96 -1.35
C LEU A 51 -4.47 -4.59 -1.43
N PHE A 52 -4.60 -5.91 -1.25
CA PHE A 52 -5.90 -6.58 -1.35
C PHE A 52 -6.87 -6.11 -0.27
N THR A 53 -6.43 -6.03 0.98
CA THR A 53 -7.23 -5.53 2.11
C THR A 53 -7.64 -4.07 1.89
N LEU A 54 -6.73 -3.25 1.37
CA LEU A 54 -7.02 -1.85 1.01
C LEU A 54 -8.08 -1.78 -0.09
N ARG A 55 -8.00 -2.63 -1.11
CA ARG A 55 -9.00 -2.72 -2.19
C ARG A 55 -10.38 -3.08 -1.63
N GLN A 56 -10.49 -4.10 -0.79
CA GLN A 56 -11.76 -4.48 -0.17
C GLN A 56 -12.33 -3.32 0.64
N PHE A 57 -11.51 -2.74 1.52
CA PHE A 57 -11.89 -1.58 2.33
C PHE A 57 -12.42 -0.40 1.50
N ILE A 58 -11.74 -0.09 0.39
CA ILE A 58 -12.14 0.98 -0.53
C ILE A 58 -13.46 0.62 -1.22
N MET A 59 -13.58 -0.59 -1.76
CA MET A 59 -14.77 -1.02 -2.50
C MET A 59 -16.01 -1.08 -1.61
N ASP A 60 -15.89 -1.60 -0.39
CA ASP A 60 -16.99 -1.70 0.57
C ASP A 60 -17.51 -0.32 1.01
N ARG A 61 -16.65 0.71 0.94
CA ARG A 61 -16.94 2.06 1.47
C ARG A 61 -17.17 3.12 0.40
N LEU A 62 -16.80 2.85 -0.86
CA LEU A 62 -17.03 3.75 -2.01
C LEU A 62 -18.38 3.54 -2.70
N LEU A 63 -19.23 2.61 -2.22
CA LEU A 63 -20.59 2.42 -2.73
C LEU A 63 -21.46 3.66 -2.46
N SER A 64 -21.39 4.65 -3.35
CA SER A 64 -22.26 5.83 -3.41
C SER A 64 -22.88 5.89 -4.80
N THR A 65 -24.20 5.93 -4.86
CA THR A 65 -25.05 5.98 -6.06
C THR A 65 -25.10 7.38 -6.72
N GLY A 66 -24.01 8.15 -6.66
CA GLY A 66 -23.88 9.50 -7.24
C GLY A 66 -23.24 10.52 -6.28
N GLY A 67 -22.26 11.30 -6.76
CA GLY A 67 -21.54 12.34 -6.00
C GLY A 67 -20.11 11.97 -5.59
N ARG A 68 -19.40 12.85 -4.83
CA ARG A 68 -18.07 12.56 -4.24
C ARG A 68 -18.28 11.62 -3.04
N PRO A 69 -17.95 10.32 -3.15
CA PRO A 69 -18.26 9.35 -2.11
C PRO A 69 -17.56 9.72 -0.80
N LYS A 70 -18.33 9.85 0.27
CA LYS A 70 -17.80 9.97 1.63
C LYS A 70 -17.56 8.56 2.17
N LEU A 71 -16.45 8.37 2.88
CA LEU A 71 -16.24 7.14 3.64
C LEU A 71 -17.29 7.06 4.74
N LYS A 72 -18.16 6.05 4.68
CA LYS A 72 -19.17 5.77 5.71
C LYS A 72 -18.48 5.66 7.08
N GLY A 73 -18.94 6.44 8.06
CA GLY A 73 -18.39 6.47 9.42
C GLY A 73 -17.33 7.56 9.69
N THR A 74 -16.96 8.36 8.68
CA THR A 74 -16.15 9.56 8.89
C THR A 74 -17.01 10.76 9.32
N ASN A 75 -16.41 11.73 10.03
CA ASN A 75 -17.13 12.89 10.55
C ASN A 75 -17.84 13.70 9.45
N GLU A 76 -18.96 14.33 9.80
CA GLU A 76 -19.76 15.16 8.87
C GLU A 76 -19.03 16.42 8.41
N LYS A 77 -18.13 16.96 9.25
CA LYS A 77 -17.28 18.11 8.90
C LYS A 77 -16.37 17.76 7.72
N ARG A 78 -16.39 18.63 6.70
CA ARG A 78 -15.48 18.58 5.55
C ARG A 78 -14.07 19.03 5.97
N ASP A 79 -13.39 18.19 6.74
CA ASP A 79 -11.95 18.31 6.92
C ASP A 79 -11.24 17.87 5.61
N LYS A 80 -10.07 18.44 5.30
CA LYS A 80 -9.30 18.08 4.08
C LYS A 80 -8.98 16.57 4.03
N ILE A 81 -8.83 15.96 5.20
CA ILE A 81 -8.70 14.52 5.40
C ILE A 81 -9.90 14.09 6.25
N SER A 82 -10.69 13.14 5.75
CA SER A 82 -11.84 12.61 6.48
C SER A 82 -11.36 11.59 7.51
N PHE A 83 -11.46 11.94 8.79
CA PHE A 83 -11.10 11.05 9.90
C PHE A 83 -12.33 10.31 10.43
N PHE A 84 -12.14 9.05 10.82
CA PHE A 84 -13.08 8.37 11.71
C PHE A 84 -13.06 9.05 13.08
N ARG A 85 -14.17 8.95 13.82
CA ARG A 85 -14.29 9.60 15.13
C ARG A 85 -13.18 9.15 16.10
N GLY A 86 -12.92 7.85 16.18
CA GLY A 86 -11.86 7.31 17.05
C GLY A 86 -10.45 7.75 16.65
N ASP A 87 -10.17 7.86 15.35
CA ASP A 87 -8.86 8.30 14.86
C ASP A 87 -8.61 9.78 15.18
N ARG A 88 -9.66 10.61 15.08
CA ARG A 88 -9.59 12.03 15.45
C ARG A 88 -9.23 12.22 16.91
N GLU A 89 -9.84 11.43 17.81
CA GLU A 89 -9.55 11.47 19.25
C GLU A 89 -8.09 11.08 19.53
N LYS A 90 -7.58 10.02 18.89
CA LYS A 90 -6.16 9.61 19.01
C LYS A 90 -5.20 10.68 18.51
N LEU A 91 -5.46 11.26 17.33
CA LEU A 91 -4.63 12.33 16.77
C LEU A 91 -4.63 13.57 17.68
N LYS A 92 -5.75 13.85 18.36
CA LYS A 92 -5.85 14.96 19.31
C LYS A 92 -4.99 14.71 20.54
N ALA A 93 -5.04 13.50 21.10
CA ALA A 93 -4.21 13.11 22.24
C ALA A 93 -2.71 13.22 21.91
N ILE A 94 -2.29 12.83 20.70
CA ILE A 94 -0.90 12.99 20.24
C ILE A 94 -0.52 14.48 20.16
N GLY A 95 -1.39 15.33 19.63
CA GLY A 95 -1.14 16.77 19.56
C GLY A 95 -1.07 17.44 20.94
N GLU A 96 -1.89 16.99 21.89
CA GLU A 96 -1.84 17.43 23.29
C GLU A 96 -0.53 17.01 23.95
N TYR A 97 -0.09 15.77 23.75
CA TYR A 97 1.19 15.27 24.25
C TYR A 97 2.37 16.15 23.79
N TYR A 98 2.50 16.45 22.49
CA TYR A 98 3.60 17.28 21.99
C TYR A 98 3.54 18.73 22.48
N LYS A 99 2.33 19.24 22.68
CA LYS A 99 2.13 20.58 23.26
C LYS A 99 2.59 20.62 24.72
N GLU A 100 2.31 19.58 25.50
CA GLU A 100 2.66 19.50 26.92
C GLU A 100 4.14 19.16 27.14
N ALA A 101 4.68 18.21 26.38
CA ALA A 101 6.06 17.73 26.53
C ALA A 101 7.10 18.68 25.91
N GLU A 102 6.79 19.26 24.75
CA GLU A 102 7.79 19.99 23.94
C GLU A 102 7.37 21.45 23.64
N GLY A 103 6.17 21.88 24.06
CA GLY A 103 5.64 23.21 23.77
C GLY A 103 5.24 23.42 22.31
N ILE A 104 5.27 22.38 21.48
CA ILE A 104 5.02 22.46 20.04
C ILE A 104 3.54 22.30 19.75
N LYS A 105 2.94 23.31 19.10
CA LYS A 105 1.56 23.22 18.61
C LYS A 105 1.53 22.57 17.23
N VAL A 106 1.13 21.30 17.17
CA VAL A 106 0.95 20.56 15.92
C VAL A 106 -0.53 20.37 15.61
N SER A 107 -0.93 20.61 14.37
CA SER A 107 -2.31 20.36 13.93
C SER A 107 -2.57 18.88 13.65
N LEU A 108 -3.84 18.45 13.80
CA LEU A 108 -4.27 17.08 13.49
C LEU A 108 -3.86 16.62 12.09
N SER A 109 -3.97 17.51 11.09
CA SER A 109 -3.61 17.23 9.71
C SER A 109 -2.10 17.04 9.52
N GLN A 110 -1.27 17.78 10.25
CA GLN A 110 0.19 17.62 10.19
C GLN A 110 0.61 16.28 10.79
N ILE A 111 0.04 15.92 11.96
CA ILE A 111 0.29 14.61 12.59
C ILE A 111 -0.15 13.48 11.65
N ALA A 112 -1.37 13.57 11.11
CA ALA A 112 -1.89 12.58 10.17
C ALA A 112 -1.01 12.47 8.91
N SER A 113 -0.58 13.59 8.33
CA SER A 113 0.28 13.56 7.15
C SER A 113 1.64 12.91 7.42
N ALA A 114 2.23 13.14 8.60
CA ALA A 114 3.49 12.52 8.99
C ALA A 114 3.32 11.00 9.17
N LEU A 115 2.25 10.56 9.85
CA LEU A 115 1.93 9.14 10.03
C LEU A 115 1.66 8.44 8.70
N ILE A 116 0.85 9.05 7.83
CA ILE A 116 0.58 8.53 6.49
C ILE A 116 1.88 8.40 5.70
N HIS A 117 2.75 9.41 5.71
CA HIS A 117 4.03 9.34 5.01
C HIS A 117 4.91 8.20 5.55
N ALA A 118 4.99 8.05 6.87
CA ALA A 118 5.78 7.00 7.53
C ALA A 118 5.26 5.60 7.23
N ASP A 119 3.94 5.42 7.04
CA ASP A 119 3.38 4.13 6.67
C ASP A 119 3.49 3.86 5.17
N LEU A 120 3.28 4.88 4.32
CA LEU A 120 3.45 4.75 2.88
C LEU A 120 4.90 4.47 2.47
N SER A 121 5.89 5.01 3.20
CA SER A 121 7.31 4.74 2.92
C SER A 121 7.72 3.28 3.14
N LYS A 122 6.94 2.52 3.92
CA LYS A 122 7.12 1.08 4.14
C LYS A 122 6.52 0.22 3.01
N ILE A 123 5.68 0.80 2.16
CA ILE A 123 5.00 0.09 1.09
C ILE A 123 5.85 0.18 -0.17
N ASP A 124 6.47 -0.94 -0.56
CA ASP A 124 7.10 -1.07 -1.87
C ASP A 124 6.01 -1.19 -2.95
N ILE A 125 5.79 -0.10 -3.68
CA ILE A 125 4.89 -0.10 -4.83
C ILE A 125 5.66 -0.67 -6.03
N PRO A 126 5.21 -1.77 -6.65
CA PRO A 126 5.81 -2.21 -7.89
C PRO A 126 5.61 -1.14 -8.95
N LYS A 127 6.72 -0.66 -9.52
CA LYS A 127 6.73 0.31 -10.63
C LYS A 127 5.97 -0.29 -11.82
N ARG A 128 4.64 -0.08 -11.88
CA ARG A 128 3.93 -0.17 -13.15
C ARG A 128 4.50 0.93 -14.04
N LYS A 129 4.97 0.57 -15.23
CA LYS A 129 5.26 1.52 -16.30
C LYS A 129 3.95 2.27 -16.59
N LEU A 130 3.77 3.42 -15.94
CA LEU A 130 2.73 4.37 -16.31
C LEU A 130 3.11 4.82 -17.72
N LYS A 131 2.38 4.33 -18.74
CA LYS A 131 2.44 4.95 -20.06
C LYS A 131 1.92 6.37 -19.85
N ALA A 132 2.81 7.35 -19.85
CA ALA A 132 2.44 8.75 -19.90
C ALA A 132 1.59 8.93 -21.16
N HIS A 133 0.31 9.26 -20.98
CA HIS A 133 -0.42 9.96 -22.02
C HIS A 133 -0.01 11.42 -21.87
N SER A 134 0.91 11.84 -22.75
CA SER A 134 1.16 13.24 -23.03
C SER A 134 -0.16 13.88 -23.43
N VAL A 135 -0.68 14.73 -22.56
CA VAL A 135 -1.71 15.70 -22.95
C VAL A 135 -0.96 16.78 -23.73
N SER A 136 -1.18 16.81 -25.03
CA SER A 136 -0.75 17.90 -25.90
C SER A 136 -1.62 19.12 -25.58
N GLU A 137 -0.99 20.26 -25.33
CA GLU A 137 -1.61 21.59 -25.34
C GLU A 137 -2.08 21.98 -26.75
#